data_AF-A0A929EKS2-F1
#
_entry.id   AF-A0A929EKS2-F1
#
_cell.length_a   1.000
_cell.length_b   1.000
_cell.length_c   1.000
_cell.angle_alpha   90.00
_cell.angle_beta   90.00
_cell.angle_gamma   90.00
#
_symmetry.space_group_name_H-M   'P 1'
#
loop_
_entity.id
_entity.type
_entity.pdbx_description
1 polymer ?
#
loop_
_entity_poly.entity_id
_entity_poly.type
_entity_poly.pdbx_seq_one_letter_code
_entity_poly.pdbx_strand_id
1 'polypeptide(L)'
;MEMRICPECNKVFYFLADKKSYSCSHCGFILLKQKREYKRIEKTAGCVFSYHGVKYKGIIKDYSFGGACVEYAGEFISEDILLDFESSMLGFHVPAKAVWSLSRPSKG
;
A
#
# COMPACT_ATOMS: atom_id res chain seq x y z
N MET A 1 0.63 14.46 23.99
CA MET A 1 0.50 15.16 22.70
C MET A 1 1.85 15.04 22.02
N GLU A 2 1.92 14.43 20.84
CA GLU A 2 3.16 14.32 20.07
C GLU A 2 3.10 15.24 18.86
N MET A 3 4.23 15.89 18.56
CA MET A 3 4.43 16.69 17.37
C MET A 3 5.14 15.85 16.31
N ARG A 4 4.61 15.79 15.09
CA ARG A 4 5.29 15.16 13.96
C ARG A 4 5.22 16.00 12.71
N ILE A 5 6.15 15.75 11.80
CA ILE A 5 6.20 16.34 10.47
C ILE A 5 5.59 15.35 9.50
N CYS A 6 4.66 15.81 8.66
CA CYS A 6 4.09 15.00 7.59
C CYS A 6 5.15 14.73 6.52
N PRO A 7 5.41 13.47 6.13
CA PRO A 7 6.43 13.16 5.13
C PRO A 7 6.06 13.66 3.72
N GLU A 8 4.77 13.83 3.42
CA GLU A 8 4.31 14.26 2.10
C GLU A 8 4.37 15.77 1.89
N CYS A 9 3.91 16.56 2.87
CA CYS A 9 3.80 18.02 2.73
C CYS A 9 4.76 18.81 3.62
N ASN A 10 5.59 18.12 4.40
CA ASN A 10 6.57 18.70 5.33
C ASN A 10 5.98 19.68 6.36
N LYS A 11 4.67 19.61 6.61
CA LYS A 11 3.97 20.43 7.61
C LYS A 11 3.89 19.71 8.95
N VAL A 12 4.02 20.48 10.01
CA VAL A 12 3.87 20.00 11.39
C VAL A 12 2.39 19.78 11.70
N PHE A 13 2.09 18.65 12.33
CA PHE A 13 0.76 18.38 12.87
C PHE A 13 0.86 17.69 14.23
N TYR A 14 -0.17 17.92 15.06
CA TYR A 14 -0.26 17.38 16.41
C TYR A 14 -1.26 16.23 16.44
N PHE A 15 -0.96 15.21 17.25
CA PHE A 15 -1.94 14.18 17.53
C PHE A 15 -1.93 13.74 19.01
N LEU A 16 -3.08 13.23 19.43
CA LEU A 16 -3.28 12.58 20.72
C LEU A 16 -2.76 11.14 20.60
N ALA A 17 -1.89 10.71 21.52
CA ALA A 17 -1.09 9.48 21.40
C ALA A 17 -1.91 8.17 21.29
N ASP A 18 -3.24 8.21 21.45
CA ASP A 18 -4.12 7.04 21.51
C ASP A 18 -4.82 6.65 20.22
N LYS A 19 -4.54 7.30 19.08
CA LYS A 19 -5.13 6.85 17.80
C LYS A 19 -4.22 5.86 17.08
N LYS A 20 -4.82 4.83 16.46
CA LYS A 20 -4.12 3.83 15.63
C LYS A 20 -3.58 4.42 14.33
N SER A 21 -4.23 5.47 13.83
CA SER A 21 -3.91 6.20 12.62
C SER A 21 -4.05 7.71 12.85
N TYR A 22 -3.21 8.48 12.18
CA TYR A 22 -3.19 9.94 12.26
C TYR A 22 -3.21 10.53 10.86
N SER A 23 -4.29 11.20 10.48
CA SER A 23 -4.33 11.95 9.24
C SER A 23 -3.65 13.32 9.41
N CYS A 24 -2.82 13.68 8.44
CA CYS A 24 -2.31 15.04 8.30
C CYS A 24 -3.49 15.96 7.96
N SER A 25 -3.70 17.00 8.76
CA SER A 25 -4.76 17.99 8.55
C SER A 25 -4.58 18.84 7.27
N HIS A 26 -3.40 18.81 6.65
CA HIS A 26 -3.09 19.60 5.47
C HIS A 26 -3.24 18.87 4.14
N CYS A 27 -2.85 17.59 4.07
CA CYS A 27 -2.87 16.84 2.82
C CYS A 27 -3.62 15.49 2.92
N GLY A 28 -4.18 15.16 4.09
CA GLY A 28 -4.90 13.91 4.31
C GLY A 28 -4.02 12.67 4.49
N PHE A 29 -2.68 12.78 4.37
CA PHE A 29 -1.75 11.66 4.55
C PHE A 29 -1.96 10.95 5.89
N ILE A 30 -2.16 9.63 5.87
CA ILE A 30 -2.43 8.83 7.07
C ILE A 30 -1.13 8.20 7.58
N LEU A 31 -0.64 8.68 8.71
CA LEU A 31 0.46 8.10 9.46
C LEU A 31 -0.10 6.99 10.37
N LEU A 32 0.21 5.72 10.06
CA LEU A 32 -0.13 4.59 10.92
C LEU A 32 0.87 4.49 12.08
N LYS A 33 0.38 4.30 13.31
CA LYS A 33 1.23 4.16 14.51
C LYS A 33 2.00 2.83 14.54
N GLN A 34 1.56 1.82 13.80
CA GLN A 34 2.22 0.51 13.76
C GLN A 34 3.57 0.60 13.05
N LYS A 35 4.65 0.34 13.80
CA LYS A 35 5.95 0.00 13.23
C LYS A 35 5.75 -1.23 12.34
N ARG A 36 6.24 -1.16 11.09
CA ARG A 36 6.24 -2.32 10.20
C ARG A 36 7.05 -3.44 10.86
N GLU A 37 6.45 -4.61 11.00
CA GLU A 37 7.11 -5.80 11.58
C GLU A 37 8.26 -6.28 10.68
N TYR A 38 8.11 -6.12 9.36
CA TYR A 38 9.07 -6.56 8.37
C TYR A 38 9.70 -5.39 7.62
N LYS A 39 11.04 -5.42 7.47
CA LYS A 39 11.77 -4.52 6.58
C LYS A 39 11.29 -4.74 5.14
N ARG A 40 11.02 -3.66 4.42
CA ARG A 40 10.70 -3.70 2.99
C ARG A 40 11.96 -3.54 2.14
N ILE A 41 12.00 -4.26 1.03
CA ILE A 41 13.03 -4.21 0.00
C ILE A 41 12.43 -3.46 -1.18
N GLU A 42 13.03 -2.34 -1.56
CA GLU A 42 12.66 -1.61 -2.77
C GLU A 42 13.16 -2.39 -4.00
N LYS A 43 12.23 -2.81 -4.85
CA LYS A 43 12.55 -3.54 -6.08
C LYS A 43 11.36 -3.47 -7.03
N THR A 44 11.66 -3.13 -8.28
CA THR A 44 10.69 -3.22 -9.37
C THR A 44 10.63 -4.64 -9.92
N ALA A 45 9.45 -5.25 -9.87
CA ALA A 45 9.21 -6.56 -10.48
C ALA A 45 7.79 -6.65 -11.06
N GLY A 46 7.65 -7.35 -12.18
CA GLY A 46 6.33 -7.64 -12.75
C GLY A 46 5.55 -8.65 -11.90
N CYS A 47 4.25 -8.46 -11.80
CA CYS A 47 3.33 -9.40 -11.17
C CYS A 47 2.00 -9.47 -11.92
N VAL A 48 1.27 -10.55 -11.68
CA VAL A 48 -0.11 -10.74 -12.14
C VAL A 48 -0.96 -11.09 -10.93
N PHE A 49 -2.17 -10.58 -10.87
CA PHE A 49 -3.13 -11.01 -9.87
C PHE A 49 -4.54 -11.14 -10.42
N SER A 50 -5.36 -11.99 -9.81
CA SER A 50 -6.75 -12.20 -10.21
C SER A 50 -7.72 -11.57 -9.21
N TYR A 51 -8.68 -10.80 -9.71
CA TYR A 51 -9.77 -10.18 -8.95
C TYR A 51 -11.09 -10.40 -9.71
N HIS A 52 -12.09 -10.97 -9.05
CA HIS A 52 -13.37 -11.39 -9.68
C HIS A 52 -13.21 -12.18 -11.00
N GLY A 53 -12.17 -13.03 -11.08
CA GLY A 53 -11.87 -13.82 -12.28
C GLY A 53 -11.18 -13.05 -13.41
N VAL A 54 -10.97 -11.73 -13.25
CA VAL A 54 -10.21 -10.89 -14.19
C VAL A 54 -8.75 -10.83 -13.76
N LYS A 55 -7.84 -11.01 -14.71
CA LYS A 55 -6.39 -10.91 -14.47
C LYS A 55 -5.91 -9.48 -14.70
N TYR A 56 -5.23 -8.95 -13.70
CA TYR A 56 -4.59 -7.65 -13.71
C TYR A 56 -3.08 -7.79 -13.76
N LYS A 57 -2.45 -6.95 -14.58
CA LYS A 57 -0.99 -6.79 -14.58
C LYS A 57 -0.63 -5.67 -13.63
N GLY A 58 0.40 -5.90 -12.82
CA GLY A 58 0.91 -4.93 -11.87
C GLY A 58 2.43 -4.88 -11.84
N ILE A 59 2.94 -3.86 -11.18
CA ILE A 59 4.36 -3.67 -10.89
C ILE A 59 4.52 -3.58 -9.38
N ILE A 60 5.24 -4.52 -8.81
CA ILE A 60 5.71 -4.46 -7.43
C ILE A 60 6.71 -3.31 -7.34
N LYS A 61 6.51 -2.40 -6.39
CA LYS A 61 7.44 -1.28 -6.09
C LYS A 61 8.34 -1.62 -4.90
N ASP A 62 7.77 -2.33 -3.94
CA ASP A 62 8.48 -2.84 -2.77
C ASP A 62 7.82 -4.14 -2.27
N TYR A 63 8.56 -4.93 -1.51
CA TYR A 63 8.02 -6.14 -0.87
C TYR A 63 8.73 -6.45 0.44
N SER A 64 8.07 -7.23 1.28
CA SER A 64 8.64 -7.87 2.47
C SER A 64 8.06 -9.26 2.63
N PHE A 65 8.49 -9.96 3.68
CA PHE A 65 7.90 -11.24 4.08
C PHE A 65 6.38 -11.13 4.38
N GLY A 66 5.91 -9.94 4.81
CA GLY A 66 4.51 -9.69 5.12
C GLY A 66 3.66 -9.17 3.95
N GLY A 67 4.24 -8.99 2.76
CA GLY A 67 3.48 -8.59 1.56
C GLY A 67 4.15 -7.52 0.70
N ALA A 68 3.51 -7.15 -0.40
CA ALA A 68 4.04 -6.26 -1.43
C ALA A 68 3.22 -4.97 -1.60
N CYS A 69 3.86 -3.93 -2.13
CA CYS A 69 3.19 -2.75 -2.70
C CYS A 69 3.13 -2.90 -4.21
N VAL A 70 1.93 -2.84 -4.78
CA VAL A 70 1.69 -3.09 -6.21
C VAL A 70 1.02 -1.88 -6.82
N GLU A 71 1.60 -1.37 -7.91
CA GLU A 71 0.98 -0.39 -8.78
C GLU A 71 0.36 -1.12 -9.97
N TYR A 72 -0.89 -0.82 -10.28
CA TYR A 72 -1.62 -1.45 -11.37
C TYR A 72 -2.59 -0.44 -12.01
N ALA A 73 -3.02 -0.75 -13.24
CA ALA A 73 -4.06 -0.02 -13.93
C ALA A 73 -5.35 -0.84 -13.92
N GLY A 74 -6.49 -0.18 -13.73
CA GLY A 74 -7.79 -0.83 -13.71
C GLY A 74 -8.72 -0.25 -12.65
N GLU A 75 -9.65 -1.09 -12.20
CA GLU A 75 -10.62 -0.74 -11.18
C GLU A 75 -10.01 -0.65 -9.79
N PHE A 76 -10.68 0.10 -8.90
CA PHE A 76 -10.26 0.17 -7.50
C PHE A 76 -10.59 -1.14 -6.77
N ILE A 77 -9.58 -1.74 -6.15
CA ILE A 77 -9.73 -2.96 -5.35
C ILE A 77 -9.89 -2.58 -3.88
N SER A 78 -11.02 -2.91 -3.29
CA SER A 78 -11.31 -2.65 -1.88
C SER A 78 -10.34 -3.39 -0.96
N GLU A 79 -10.13 -2.83 0.22
CA GLU A 79 -9.54 -3.52 1.35
C GLU A 79 -10.31 -4.80 1.67
N ASP A 80 -9.59 -5.73 2.29
CA ASP A 80 -10.04 -7.04 2.72
C ASP A 80 -10.38 -8.07 1.63
N ILE A 81 -10.22 -7.72 0.35
CA ILE A 81 -10.38 -8.65 -0.77
C ILE A 81 -9.22 -9.65 -0.85
N LEU A 82 -9.55 -10.93 -1.08
CA LEU A 82 -8.57 -11.97 -1.40
C LEU A 82 -8.27 -11.97 -2.91
N LEU A 83 -6.99 -11.96 -3.24
CA LEU A 83 -6.44 -11.96 -4.59
C LEU A 83 -5.57 -13.21 -4.77
N ASP A 84 -5.62 -13.80 -5.95
CA ASP A 84 -4.63 -14.79 -6.35
C ASP A 84 -3.44 -14.07 -6.96
N PHE A 85 -2.26 -14.09 -6.33
CA PHE A 85 -1.14 -13.19 -6.62
C PHE A 85 0.12 -13.95 -7.03
N GLU A 86 0.72 -13.59 -8.16
CA GLU A 86 1.89 -14.25 -8.73
C GLU A 86 2.96 -13.24 -9.16
N SER A 87 4.23 -13.56 -8.90
CA SER A 87 5.37 -12.91 -9.57
C SER A 87 6.40 -13.96 -9.97
N SER A 88 6.47 -14.24 -11.27
CA SER A 88 7.46 -15.19 -11.81
C SER A 88 8.90 -14.68 -11.61
N MET A 89 9.12 -13.35 -11.57
CA MET A 89 10.44 -12.74 -11.30
C MET A 89 10.92 -12.94 -9.85
N LEU A 90 9.99 -13.05 -8.91
CA LEU A 90 10.29 -13.26 -7.49
C LEU A 90 10.03 -14.71 -7.05
N GLY A 91 9.54 -15.56 -7.95
CA GLY A 91 9.40 -17.01 -7.73
C GLY A 91 8.31 -17.39 -6.74
N PHE A 92 7.23 -16.61 -6.63
CA PHE A 92 6.11 -16.95 -5.74
C PHE A 92 4.76 -16.87 -6.44
N HIS A 93 3.83 -17.68 -5.92
CA HIS A 93 2.40 -17.69 -6.24
C HIS A 93 1.65 -17.97 -4.95
N VAL A 94 0.90 -16.99 -4.44
CA VAL A 94 0.24 -17.06 -3.14
C VAL A 94 -1.10 -16.32 -3.16
N PRO A 95 -2.09 -16.75 -2.36
CA PRO A 95 -3.23 -15.90 -2.05
C PRO A 95 -2.75 -14.71 -1.21
N ALA A 96 -3.18 -13.50 -1.57
CA ALA A 96 -2.84 -12.27 -0.87
C ALA A 96 -4.11 -11.47 -0.57
N LYS A 97 -4.11 -10.76 0.55
CA LYS A 97 -5.24 -9.91 0.95
C LYS A 97 -4.91 -8.45 0.66
N ALA A 98 -5.82 -7.72 0.03
CA ALA A 98 -5.69 -6.28 -0.14
C ALA A 98 -5.80 -5.60 1.24
N VAL A 99 -4.74 -4.90 1.66
CA VAL A 99 -4.69 -4.25 2.99
C VAL A 99 -5.01 -2.76 2.91
N TRP A 100 -4.70 -2.12 1.78
CA TRP A 100 -5.03 -0.73 1.47
C TRP A 100 -4.90 -0.55 -0.05
N SER A 101 -5.68 0.38 -0.60
CA SER A 101 -5.60 0.78 -2.01
C SER A 101 -5.71 2.29 -2.13
N LEU A 102 -4.95 2.86 -3.07
CA LEU A 102 -5.02 4.29 -3.39
C LEU A 102 -5.32 4.44 -4.88
N SER A 103 -6.42 5.12 -5.21
CA SER A 103 -6.67 5.58 -6.58
C SER A 103 -5.93 6.89 -6.80
N ARG A 104 -5.21 6.99 -7.93
CA ARG A 104 -4.70 8.28 -8.40
C ARG A 104 -5.61 8.78 -9.51
N PRO A 105 -6.09 10.04 -9.48
CA PRO A 105 -6.84 10.58 -10.60
C PRO A 105 -5.96 10.53 -11.85
N SER A 106 -6.52 10.04 -12.96
CA SER A 106 -5.89 10.16 -14.26
C SER A 106 -5.67 11.65 -14.53
N LYS A 107 -4.42 12.09 -14.68
CA LYS A 107 -4.13 13.42 -15.21
C LYS A 107 -4.68 13.45 -16.64
N GLY A 108 -5.83 14.10 -16.81
CA GLY A 108 -6.37 14.46 -18.13
C GLY A 108 -5.56 15.58 -18.75
#